data_AF-A0A382JWB0-F1
#
_entry.id   AF-A0A382JWB0-F1
#
_cell.length_a   1.000
_cell.length_b   1.000
_cell.length_c   1.000
_cell.angle_alpha   90.00
_cell.angle_beta   90.00
_cell.angle_gamma   90.00
#
_symmetry.space_group_name_H-M   'P 1'
#
loop_
_entity.id
_entity.type
_entity.pdbx_description
1 polymer ?
#
loop_
_entity_poly.entity_id
_entity_poly.type
_entity_poly.pdbx_seq_one_letter_code
_entity_poly.pdbx_strand_id
1 'polypeptide(L)' 'MIEVPSEVQMLSWRLFLECHSAVIKALESELMEDQGLSLTWYDVLTYLSEASESRLQHQALAGSLLLSRSGVTRL' A
#
# COMPACT_ATOMS: atom_id res chain seq x y z
N MET A 1 23.77 -16.10 12.44
CA MET A 1 24.18 -16.58 11.10
C MET A 1 23.06 -16.15 10.16
N ILE A 2 23.33 -15.27 9.19
CA ILE A 2 22.28 -14.84 8.25
C ILE A 2 22.16 -15.97 7.21
N GLU A 3 20.99 -16.60 7.14
CA GLU A 3 20.71 -17.62 6.13
C GLU A 3 20.56 -16.92 4.78
N VAL A 4 21.39 -17.30 3.81
CA VAL A 4 21.32 -16.74 2.46
C VAL A 4 20.13 -17.38 1.75
N PRO A 5 19.18 -16.60 1.20
CA PRO A 5 18.03 -17.15 0.50
C PRO A 5 18.47 -17.97 -0.71
N SER A 6 17.77 -19.07 -0.97
CA SER A 6 17.95 -19.84 -2.20
C SER A 6 17.59 -19.01 -3.43
N GLU A 7 18.06 -19.43 -4.60
CA GLU A 7 17.75 -18.76 -5.88
C GLU A 7 16.24 -18.65 -6.12
N VAL A 8 15.48 -19.70 -5.78
CA VAL A 8 14.01 -19.71 -5.87
C VAL A 8 13.40 -18.68 -4.92
N GLN A 9 13.89 -18.57 -3.69
CA GLN A 9 13.43 -17.56 -2.74
C GLN A 9 13.73 -16.14 -3.23
N MET A 10 14.93 -15.90 -3.75
CA MET A 10 15.30 -14.60 -4.33
C MET A 10 14.42 -14.22 -5.52
N LEU A 11 14.17 -15.17 -6.43
CA LEU A 11 13.31 -14.95 -7.59
C LEU A 11 11.86 -14.67 -7.18
N SER A 12 11.34 -15.44 -6.22
CA SER A 12 9.98 -15.26 -5.71
C SER A 12 9.79 -13.88 -5.10
N TRP A 13 10.79 -13.40 -4.36
CA TRP A 13 10.77 -12.06 -3.77
C TRP A 13 10.80 -10.96 -4.83
N ARG A 14 11.66 -11.10 -5.86
CA ARG A 14 11.70 -10.16 -6.98
C ARG A 14 10.36 -10.09 -7.70
N LEU A 15 9.80 -11.24 -8.10
CA LEU A 15 8.52 -11.29 -8.83
C LEU A 15 7.37 -10.72 -8.01
N PHE A 16 7.35 -10.99 -6.70
CA PHE A 16 6.34 -10.41 -5.81
C PHE A 16 6.43 -8.88 -5.79
N LEU A 17 7.62 -8.30 -5.64
CA LEU A 17 7.81 -6.85 -5.62
C LEU A 17 7.48 -6.20 -6.97
N GLU A 18 7.84 -6.84 -8.08
CA GLU A 18 7.48 -6.37 -9.44
C GLU A 18 5.97 -6.36 -9.64
N CYS A 19 5.29 -7.45 -9.29
CA CYS A 19 3.83 -7.55 -9.36
C CYS A 19 3.15 -6.52 -8.46
N HIS A 20 3.61 -6.39 -7.21
CA HIS A 20 3.08 -5.39 -6.28
C HIS A 20 3.21 -3.97 -6.84
N SER A 21 4.39 -3.60 -7.36
CA SER A 21 4.61 -2.28 -7.96
C SER A 21 3.69 -2.02 -9.16
N ALA A 22 3.53 -3.03 -10.04
CA ALA A 22 2.66 -2.93 -11.20
C ALA A 22 1.19 -2.74 -10.80
N VAL A 23 0.71 -3.52 -9.83
CA VAL A 23 -0.67 -3.43 -9.34
C VAL A 23 -0.95 -2.08 -8.69
N ILE A 24 -0.06 -1.58 -7.81
CA ILE A 24 -0.25 -0.28 -7.16
C ILE A 24 -0.33 0.84 -8.19
N LYS A 25 0.56 0.85 -9.19
CA LYS A 25 0.54 1.87 -10.25
C LYS A 25 -0.75 1.83 -11.07
N ALA A 26 -1.23 0.62 -11.41
CA ALA A 26 -2.49 0.46 -12.14
C ALA A 26 -3.68 1.02 -11.35
N LEU A 27 -3.77 0.67 -10.06
CA LEU A 27 -4.84 1.17 -9.18
C LEU A 27 -4.76 2.68 -8.96
N GLU A 28 -3.56 3.24 -8.79
CA GLU A 28 -3.36 4.68 -8.69
C GLU A 28 -3.84 5.40 -9.96
N SER A 29 -3.53 4.87 -11.15
CA SER A 29 -3.97 5.44 -12.43
C SER A 29 -5.48 5.37 -12.56
N GLU A 30 -6.07 4.18 -12.39
CA GLU A 30 -7.52 3.95 -12.54
C GLU A 30 -8.32 4.83 -11.59
N LEU A 31 -7.94 4.87 -10.30
CA LEU A 31 -8.66 5.65 -9.31
C LEU A 31 -8.54 7.17 -9.56
N MET A 32 -7.38 7.62 -10.04
CA MET A 32 -7.19 9.03 -10.39
C MET A 32 -7.96 9.42 -11.65
N GLU A 33 -7.92 8.58 -12.69
CA GLU A 33 -8.56 8.83 -13.98
C GLU A 33 -10.09 8.77 -13.87
N ASP A 34 -10.62 7.75 -13.20
CA ASP A 34 -12.06 7.52 -13.16
C ASP A 34 -12.77 8.28 -12.03
N GLN A 35 -12.08 8.50 -10.90
CA GLN A 35 -12.68 9.07 -9.68
C GLN A 35 -12.02 10.37 -9.19
N GLY A 36 -10.88 10.78 -9.78
CA GLY A 36 -10.13 11.95 -9.31
C GLY A 36 -9.58 11.78 -7.88
N LEU A 37 -9.43 10.54 -7.41
CA LEU A 37 -9.06 10.22 -6.03
C LEU A 37 -7.68 9.56 -5.99
N SER A 38 -6.81 10.00 -5.07
CA SER A 38 -5.53 9.31 -4.85
C SER A 38 -5.73 8.04 -4.04
N LEU A 39 -4.91 7.02 -4.31
CA LEU A 39 -4.99 5.74 -3.61
C LEU A 39 -4.74 5.89 -2.09
N THR A 40 -3.90 6.85 -1.70
CA THR A 40 -3.72 7.24 -0.28
C THR A 40 -5.01 7.77 0.34
N TRP A 41 -5.77 8.61 -0.37
CA TRP A 41 -7.05 9.11 0.17
C TRP A 41 -8.09 8.01 0.23
N TYR A 42 -8.11 7.08 -0.74
CA TYR A 42 -8.95 5.90 -0.68
C TYR A 42 -8.67 5.05 0.57
N ASP A 43 -7.39 4.83 0.92
CA ASP A 43 -7.00 4.11 2.13
C ASP A 43 -7.50 4.82 3.41
N VAL A 44 -7.42 6.16 3.46
CA VAL A 44 -7.96 6.95 4.58
C VAL A 44 -9.48 6.85 4.67
N LEU A 45 -10.19 6.97 3.55
CA LEU A 45 -11.66 6.89 3.52
C LEU A 45 -12.15 5.49 3.91
N THR A 46 -11.47 4.45 3.44
CA THR A 46 -11.75 3.05 3.82
C THR A 46 -11.58 2.88 5.32
N TYR A 47 -10.44 3.30 5.86
CA TYR A 47 -10.16 3.22 7.30
C TYR A 47 -11.18 4.03 8.15
N LEU A 48 -11.58 5.21 7.69
CA LEU A 48 -12.62 6.03 8.34
C LEU A 48 -14.02 5.39 8.29
N SER A 49 -14.33 4.68 7.20
CA SER A 49 -15.62 3.98 7.03
C SER A 49 -15.77 2.79 7.98
N GLU A 50 -14.65 2.14 8.33
CA GLU A 50 -14.61 1.00 9.26
C GLU A 50 -14.55 1.43 10.74
N ALA A 51 -14.13 2.66 11.02
CA ALA A 51 -14.10 3.20 12.38
C ALA A 51 -15.52 3.49 12.89
N SER A 52 -15.92 2.82 13.97
CA SER A 52 -17.28 2.83 14.56
C SER A 52 -17.85 4.22 14.95
N GLU A 53 -17.06 5.29 14.90
CA GLU A 53 -17.50 6.67 15.18
C GLU A 53 -17.04 7.71 14.14
N SER A 54 -16.46 7.30 13.00
CA SER A 54 -15.93 8.22 11.96
C SER A 54 -14.99 9.32 12.50
N ARG A 55 -14.34 9.08 13.65
CA ARG A 55 -13.43 10.02 14.31
C ARG A 55 -12.15 9.30 14.65
N LEU A 56 -11.02 9.93 14.30
CA LEU A 56 -9.70 9.46 14.65
C LEU A 56 -8.91 10.56 15.35
N GLN A 57 -8.18 10.19 16.40
CA GLN A 57 -7.04 10.98 16.84
C GLN A 57 -5.98 10.94 15.74
N HIS A 58 -5.55 12.12 15.27
CA HIS A 58 -4.58 12.35 14.19
C HIS A 58 -3.31 11.46 14.24
N GLN A 59 -2.88 11.03 15.44
CA GLN A 59 -1.67 10.21 15.61
C GLN A 59 -1.85 8.73 15.27
N ALA A 60 -3.07 8.19 15.26
CA ALA A 60 -3.32 6.78 14.91
C ALA A 60 -3.33 6.56 13.39
N LEU A 61 -3.65 7.59 12.60
CA LEU A 61 -3.87 7.45 11.15
C LEU A 61 -2.59 7.05 10.40
N ALA A 62 -1.45 7.70 10.70
CA ALA A 62 -0.20 7.46 9.97
C ALA A 62 0.31 6.01 10.09
N GLY A 63 0.07 5.34 11.22
CA GLY A 63 0.49 3.96 11.47
C GLY A 63 -0.51 2.90 11.04
N SER A 64 -1.76 3.28 10.75
CA SER A 64 -2.85 2.34 10.42
C SER A 64 -3.07 2.17 8.92
N LEU A 65 -2.69 3.15 8.10
CA LEU A 65 -2.85 3.08 6.65
C LEU A 65 -1.99 1.95 6.05
N LEU A 66 -2.58 1.21 5.11
CA LEU A 66 -1.93 0.09 4.42
C LEU A 66 -0.80 0.61 3.50
N LEU A 67 -1.04 1.74 2.85
CA LEU A 67 -0.15 2.31 1.83
C LEU A 67 0.90 3.26 2.41
N SER A 68 0.64 3.87 3.58
CA SER A 68 1.70 4.60 4.31
C SER A 68 2.80 3.66 4.80
N ARG A 69 2.45 2.39 5.08
CA ARG A 69 3.36 1.33 5.48
C ARG A 69 4.08 0.67 4.31
N SER A 70 3.48 0.64 3.12
CA SER A 70 4.06 -0.07 1.98
C SER A 70 5.29 0.62 1.39
N GLY A 71 5.48 1.94 1.55
CA GLY A 71 6.77 2.63 1.33
C GLY A 71 7.49 2.40 -0.01
N VAL A 72 6.85 1.79 -1.01
CA VAL A 72 7.48 1.29 -2.24
C VAL A 72 7.23 2.21 -3.45
N THR A 73 6.80 3.45 -3.22
CA THR A 73 6.74 4.50 -4.27
C THR A 73 8.03 5.34 -4.36
N ARG A 74 9.15 4.91 -3.75
CA ARG A 74 10.46 5.61 -3.82
C ARG A 74 11.67 4.66 -3.93
N LEU A 75 11.61 3.67 -4.82
CA LEU A 75 12.80 2.96 -5.30
C LEU A 75 12.93 3.12 -6.80
#